data_AF-A0A2T2RI98-F1
#
_entry.id   AF-A0A2T2RI98-F1
#
_cell.length_a   1.000
_cell.length_b   1.000
_cell.length_c   1.000
_cell.angle_alpha   90.00
_cell.angle_beta   90.00
_cell.angle_gamma   90.00
#
_symmetry.space_group_name_H-M   'P 1'
#
loop_
_entity.id
_entity.type
_entity.pdbx_description
1 polymer ?
#
loop_
_entity_poly.entity_id
_entity_poly.type
_entity_poly.pdbx_seq_one_letter_code
_entity_poly.pdbx_strand_id
1 'polypeptide(L)' 'MSGRLVVLASGSGSNLQALLDHGDPLEVVRVVVDRPEAGAVDRA' A
#
# COMPACT_ATOMS: atom_id res chain seq x y z
N MET A 1 -1.21 8.64 -17.99
CA MET A 1 -1.93 9.38 -16.94
C MET A 1 -1.42 8.83 -15.63
N SER A 2 -0.75 9.64 -14.79
CA SER A 2 -0.43 9.18 -13.44
C SER A 2 -1.65 9.32 -12.54
N GLY A 3 -1.86 8.36 -11.64
CA GLY A 3 -3.01 8.30 -10.73
C GLY A 3 -2.55 8.17 -9.27
N ARG A 4 -3.36 8.65 -8.34
CA ARG A 4 -3.07 8.59 -6.89
C ARG A 4 -3.94 7.52 -6.24
N LEU A 5 -3.33 6.65 -5.45
CA LEU A 5 -3.99 5.49 -4.85
C LEU A 5 -3.93 5.53 -3.33
N VAL A 6 -5.05 5.16 -2.70
CA VAL A 6 -5.10 4.85 -1.26
C VAL A 6 -5.32 3.35 -1.13
N VAL A 7 -4.45 2.68 -0.37
CA VAL A 7 -4.52 1.23 -0.16
C VAL A 7 -5.08 0.95 1.21
N LEU A 8 -6.13 0.12 1.28
CA LEU A 8 -6.66 -0.41 2.53
C LEU A 8 -6.06 -1.80 2.75
N ALA A 9 -5.43 -2.04 3.89
CA ALA A 9 -4.76 -3.30 4.18
C ALA A 9 -4.96 -3.75 5.63
N SER A 10 -5.14 -5.06 5.82
CA SER A 10 -5.37 -5.66 7.13
C SER A 10 -4.44 -6.84 7.44
N GLY A 11 -3.58 -7.20 6.48
CA GLY A 11 -2.72 -8.38 6.55
C GLY A 11 -1.26 -8.03 6.38
N SER A 12 -0.49 -8.99 5.87
CA SER A 12 0.95 -8.80 5.64
C SER A 12 1.27 -7.70 4.64
N GLY A 13 0.38 -7.34 3.71
CA GLY A 13 0.69 -6.28 2.74
C GLY A 13 1.61 -6.72 1.59
N SER A 14 1.64 -8.01 1.24
CA SER A 14 2.40 -8.48 0.07
C SER A 14 1.97 -7.79 -1.24
N ASN A 15 0.67 -7.53 -1.42
CA ASN A 15 0.17 -6.79 -2.58
C ASN A 15 0.51 -5.31 -2.53
N LEU A 16 0.59 -4.71 -1.33
CA LEU A 16 1.10 -3.36 -1.16
C LEU A 16 2.56 -3.29 -1.63
N GLN A 17 3.40 -4.24 -1.21
CA GLN A 17 4.79 -4.31 -1.67
C GLN A 17 4.86 -4.39 -3.19
N ALA A 18 4.06 -5.25 -3.82
CA ALA A 18 4.03 -5.35 -5.29
C ALA A 18 3.62 -4.03 -5.97
N LEU A 19 2.68 -3.27 -5.40
CA LEU A 19 2.28 -1.96 -5.92
C LEU A 19 3.40 -0.92 -5.77
N LEU A 20 4.11 -0.93 -4.64
CA LEU A 20 5.25 -0.04 -4.38
C LEU A 20 6.43 -0.36 -5.31
N ASP A 21 6.73 -1.65 -5.50
CA ASP A 21 7.80 -2.12 -6.36
C ASP A 21 7.52 -1.84 -7.85
N HIS A 22 6.25 -1.85 -8.26
CA HIS A 22 5.90 -1.68 -9.67
C HIS A 22 6.20 -0.26 -10.17
N GLY A 23 5.97 0.77 -9.36
CA GLY A 23 6.33 2.15 -9.65
C GLY A 23 5.80 2.71 -10.98
N ASP A 24 4.74 3.53 -10.91
CA ASP A 24 4.08 4.23 -12.04
C ASP A 24 3.26 3.31 -12.98
N PRO A 25 2.06 3.71 -13.47
CA PRO A 25 1.46 5.04 -13.42
C PRO A 25 0.80 5.42 -12.08
N LEU A 26 0.75 4.53 -11.08
CA LEU A 26 -0.02 4.76 -9.85
C LEU A 26 0.89 5.01 -8.65
N GLU A 27 0.76 6.20 -8.06
CA GLU A 27 1.45 6.61 -6.84
C GLU A 27 0.61 6.23 -5.61
N VAL A 28 1.14 5.38 -4.74
CA VAL A 28 0.51 5.09 -3.44
C VAL A 28 0.76 6.27 -2.51
N VAL A 29 -0.28 7.04 -2.19
CA VAL A 29 -0.16 8.27 -1.38
C VAL A 29 -0.59 8.08 0.07
N ARG A 30 -1.26 6.97 0.37
CA ARG A 30 -1.67 6.60 1.73
C ARG A 30 -1.97 5.12 1.82
N VAL A 31 -1.58 4.52 2.94
CA VAL A 31 -2.03 3.21 3.37
C VAL A 31 -2.88 3.39 4.63
N VAL A 32 -4.04 2.76 4.69
CA VAL A 32 -4.92 2.76 5.87
C VAL A 32 -5.08 1.32 6.34
N VAL A 33 -4.91 1.12 7.63
CA VAL A 33 -5.05 -0.18 8.28
C VAL A 33 -6.17 -0.14 9.32
N ASP A 34 -6.87 -1.26 9.48
CA ASP A 34 -7.90 -1.45 10.51
C ASP A 34 -7.30 -1.87 11.86
N ARG A 35 -6.06 -2.35 11.85
CA ARG A 35 -5.35 -2.88 13.03
C ARG A 35 -3.87 -2.45 13.03
N PRO A 36 -3.30 -2.07 14.18
CA PRO A 36 -1.92 -1.56 14.25
C PRO A 36 -0.86 -2.62 13.93
N GLU A 37 -1.16 -3.91 14.14
CA GLU A 37 -0.24 -5.03 13.91
C GLU A 37 -0.20 -5.53 12.47
N ALA A 38 -0.92 -4.88 11.54
CA ALA A 38 -0.87 -5.27 10.13
C ALA A 38 0.54 -5.03 9.57
N GLY A 39 1.19 -6.10 9.09
CA GLY A 39 2.52 -5.99 8.46
C GLY A 39 2.57 -5.11 7.20
N ALA A 40 1.42 -4.67 6.70
CA ALA A 40 1.33 -3.60 5.70
C ALA A 40 1.86 -2.24 6.21
N VAL A 41 1.82 -1.99 7.52
CA VAL A 41 2.38 -0.77 8.13
C VAL A 41 3.90 -0.72 7.95
N ASP A 42 4.60 -1.86 8.10
CA ASP A 42 6.06 -1.93 7.97
C ASP A 42 6.56 -1.72 6.52
N ARG A 43 5.65 -1.87 5.54
CA ARG A 43 5.96 -1.78 4.10
C ARG A 43 5.64 -0.42 3.50
N ALA A 44 4.72 0.33 4.12
CA ALA A 44 4.25 1.63 3.66
C ALA A 44 5.31 2.72 3.88
#